data_AF-A0A5F1ZQG8-F1
#
_entry.id   AF-A0A5F1ZQG8-F1
#
_cell.length_a   1.000
_cell.length_b   1.000
_cell.length_c   1.000
_cell.angle_alpha   90.00
_cell.angle_beta   90.00
_cell.angle_gamma   90.00
#
_symmetry.space_group_name_H-M   'P 1'
#
loop_
_entity.id
_entity.type
_entity.pdbx_description
1 polymer ?
#
loop_
_entity_poly.entity_id
_entity_poly.type
_entity_poly.pdbx_seq_one_letter_code
_entity_poly.pdbx_strand_id
1 'polypeptide(L)'
;MQSNSSMSISTRIVQICLFFAAAIAIFGGSLQMYLGEPTTTPRLDNVHRFMAGIYLSTGLICFWAAYTIRAQKTLVYLLAFGILLAALGRSISISIVGLPEPASLWIGYLVPEILIPIIMVLAQLRRKD
;
A
#
# COMPACT_ATOMS: atom_id res chain seq x y z
N MET A 1 -17.96 -12.46 31.08
CA MET A 1 -16.62 -12.72 30.53
C MET A 1 -16.77 -12.93 29.03
N GLN A 2 -16.47 -11.91 28.21
CA GLN A 2 -16.41 -12.12 26.75
C GLN A 2 -15.26 -13.09 26.48
N SER A 3 -15.55 -14.21 25.84
CA SER A 3 -14.49 -15.14 25.42
C SER A 3 -13.52 -14.36 24.55
N ASN A 4 -12.24 -14.35 24.94
CA ASN A 4 -11.16 -13.86 24.09
C ASN A 4 -11.09 -14.81 22.90
N SER A 5 -11.90 -14.56 21.87
CA SER A 5 -11.83 -15.27 20.62
C SER A 5 -10.47 -14.95 19.99
N SER A 6 -9.57 -15.93 20.10
CA SER A 6 -8.28 -15.96 19.43
C SER A 6 -8.46 -15.46 18.00
N MET A 7 -7.68 -14.44 17.62
CA MET A 7 -7.74 -13.89 16.27
C MET A 7 -7.43 -15.01 15.26
N SER A 8 -8.28 -15.16 14.24
CA SER A 8 -8.03 -16.10 13.15
C SER A 8 -6.68 -15.79 12.48
N ILE A 9 -5.96 -16.83 12.07
CA ILE A 9 -4.69 -16.72 11.34
C ILE A 9 -4.87 -15.85 10.09
N SER A 10 -5.98 -16.02 9.36
CA SER A 10 -6.33 -15.20 8.19
C SER A 10 -6.38 -13.70 8.51
N THR A 11 -7.02 -13.34 9.62
CA THR A 11 -7.12 -11.95 10.09
C THR A 11 -5.77 -11.39 10.49
N ARG A 12 -4.92 -12.23 11.11
CA ARG A 12 -3.55 -11.84 11.46
C ARG A 12 -2.69 -11.60 10.22
N ILE A 13 -2.83 -12.44 9.18
CA ILE A 13 -2.11 -12.25 7.90
C ILE A 13 -2.50 -10.91 7.27
N VAL A 14 -3.80 -10.62 7.15
CA VAL A 14 -4.28 -9.34 6.60
C VAL A 14 -3.75 -8.16 7.42
N GLN A 15 -3.78 -8.27 8.75
CA GLN A 15 -3.27 -7.24 9.65
C GLN A 15 -1.77 -6.97 9.42
N ILE A 16 -0.95 -8.01 9.28
CA ILE A 16 0.48 -7.89 8.99
C ILE A 16 0.70 -7.24 7.62
N CYS A 17 -0.02 -7.66 6.58
CA CYS A 17 0.04 -7.05 5.26
C CYS A 17 -0.29 -5.56 5.29
N LEU A 18 -1.34 -5.17 6.03
CA LEU A 18 -1.71 -3.76 6.18
C LEU A 18 -0.66 -2.95 6.94
N PHE A 19 0.00 -3.53 7.95
CA PHE A 19 1.11 -2.84 8.62
C PHE A 19 2.33 -2.68 7.71
N PHE A 20 2.65 -3.67 6.86
CA PHE A 20 3.70 -3.50 5.85
C PHE A 20 3.34 -2.42 4.83
N ALA A 21 2.11 -2.43 4.29
CA ALA A 21 1.64 -1.39 3.38
C ALA A 21 1.69 -0.01 4.05
N ALA A 22 1.29 0.08 5.32
CA ALA A 22 1.35 1.31 6.10
C ALA A 22 2.79 1.81 6.26
N ALA A 23 3.73 0.95 6.64
CA ALA A 23 5.13 1.33 6.80
C ALA A 23 5.71 1.86 5.48
N ILE A 24 5.55 1.11 4.38
CA ILE A 24 6.05 1.52 3.06
C ILE A 24 5.46 2.87 2.65
N ALA A 25 4.15 3.05 2.80
CA ALA A 25 3.48 4.28 2.37
C ALA A 25 3.78 5.49 3.28
N ILE A 26 3.91 5.29 4.60
CA ILE A 26 4.26 6.37 5.52
C ILE A 26 5.70 6.83 5.27
N PHE A 27 6.67 5.92 5.24
CA PHE A 27 8.06 6.28 5.02
C PHE A 27 8.29 6.77 3.59
N GLY A 28 7.79 6.04 2.59
CA GLY A 28 7.93 6.38 1.18
C GLY A 28 7.21 7.68 0.82
N GLY A 29 5.98 7.86 1.28
CA GLY A 29 5.20 9.08 1.06
C GLY A 29 5.81 10.30 1.75
N SER A 30 6.28 10.17 3.01
CA SER A 30 6.96 11.28 3.69
C SER A 30 8.25 11.68 2.98
N LEU A 31 9.06 10.69 2.57
CA LEU A 31 10.31 10.94 1.87
C LEU A 31 10.08 11.61 0.51
N GLN A 32 9.14 11.10 -0.30
CA GLN A 32 8.78 11.69 -1.59
C GLN A 32 8.18 13.09 -1.44
N MET A 33 7.39 13.32 -0.40
CA MET A 33 6.81 14.64 -0.12
C MET A 33 7.90 15.66 0.24
N TYR A 34 8.95 15.24 0.96
CA TYR A 34 10.08 16.09 1.32
C TYR A 34 11.02 16.34 0.14
N LEU A 35 11.45 15.29 -0.55
CA LEU A 35 12.41 15.38 -1.67
C LEU A 35 11.77 16.05 -2.90
N GLY A 36 10.56 15.63 -3.27
CA GLY A 36 9.96 16.00 -4.55
C GLY A 36 10.78 15.54 -5.76
N GLU A 37 10.55 16.17 -6.90
CA GLU A 37 11.28 15.97 -8.17
C GLU A 37 11.76 17.32 -8.71
N PRO A 38 12.70 18.00 -8.02
CA PRO A 38 13.07 19.39 -8.28
C PRO A 38 13.81 19.59 -9.61
N THR A 39 14.32 18.52 -10.22
CA THR A 39 15.01 18.54 -11.52
C THR A 39 14.04 18.52 -12.71
N THR A 40 12.74 18.36 -12.44
CA THR A 40 11.67 18.40 -13.45
C THR A 40 11.00 19.76 -13.53
N THR A 41 9.86 19.88 -14.22
CA THR A 41 9.11 21.15 -14.29
C THR A 41 8.38 21.43 -12.96
N PRO A 42 8.19 22.69 -12.54
CA PRO A 42 7.42 23.03 -11.34
C PRO A 42 6.02 22.41 -11.29
N ARG A 43 5.39 22.24 -12.45
CA ARG A 43 4.09 21.56 -12.58
C ARG A 43 4.17 20.09 -12.16
N LEU A 44 5.20 19.38 -12.59
CA LEU A 44 5.38 17.96 -12.30
C LEU A 44 5.84 17.73 -10.85
N ASP A 45 6.74 18.55 -10.32
CA ASP A 45 7.12 18.51 -8.90
C ASP A 45 5.91 18.74 -7.99
N ASN A 46 5.05 19.72 -8.32
CA ASN A 46 3.84 19.98 -7.55
C ASN A 46 2.89 18.77 -7.51
N VAL A 47 2.65 18.13 -8.66
CA VAL A 47 1.83 16.91 -8.75
C VAL A 47 2.49 15.75 -7.99
N HIS A 48 3.82 15.60 -8.08
CA HIS A 48 4.56 14.56 -7.38
C HIS A 48 4.41 14.69 -5.86
N ARG A 49 4.64 15.89 -5.30
CA ARG A 49 4.49 16.14 -3.86
C ARG A 49 3.05 15.97 -3.38
N PHE A 50 2.08 16.38 -4.19
CA PHE A 50 0.66 16.15 -3.90
C PHE A 50 0.34 14.64 -3.84
N MET A 51 0.79 13.86 -4.83
CA MET A 51 0.63 12.40 -4.85
C MET A 51 1.35 11.72 -3.68
N ALA A 52 2.54 12.21 -3.30
CA ALA A 52 3.26 11.74 -2.13
C ALA A 52 2.46 11.97 -0.82
N GLY A 53 1.76 13.10 -0.70
CA GLY A 53 0.84 13.38 0.41
C GLY A 53 -0.37 12.44 0.45
N ILE A 54 -0.96 12.12 -0.72
CA ILE A 54 -2.02 11.11 -0.83
C ILE A 54 -1.50 9.72 -0.45
N TYR A 55 -0.28 9.37 -0.86
CA TYR A 55 0.36 8.11 -0.53
C TYR A 55 0.62 7.98 0.98
N LEU A 56 1.18 9.01 1.61
CA LEU A 56 1.34 9.10 3.06
C LEU A 56 0.01 8.92 3.80
N SER A 57 -1.03 9.63 3.36
CA SER A 57 -2.38 9.53 3.95
C SER A 57 -2.95 8.11 3.84
N THR A 58 -2.75 7.45 2.70
CA THR A 58 -3.13 6.04 2.50
C THR A 58 -2.39 5.14 3.48
N GLY A 59 -1.13 5.41 3.77
CA GLY A 59 -0.36 4.70 4.80
C GLY A 59 -0.96 4.81 6.19
N LEU A 60 -1.43 6.01 6.59
CA LEU A 60 -2.14 6.21 7.86
C LEU A 60 -3.46 5.44 7.90
N ILE A 61 -4.21 5.41 6.80
CA ILE A 61 -5.45 4.63 6.68
C ILE A 61 -5.16 3.13 6.81
N CYS A 62 -4.11 2.62 6.16
CA CYS A 62 -3.66 1.23 6.29
C CYS A 62 -3.29 0.89 7.73
N PHE A 63 -2.55 1.77 8.42
CA PHE A 63 -2.18 1.59 9.83
C PHE A 63 -3.42 1.50 10.72
N TRP A 64 -4.35 2.43 10.55
CA TRP A 64 -5.60 2.44 11.30
C TRP A 64 -6.46 1.20 11.01
N ALA A 65 -6.53 0.77 9.75
CA ALA A 65 -7.27 -0.42 9.35
C ALA A 65 -6.65 -1.70 9.94
N ALA A 66 -5.31 -1.76 10.02
CA ALA A 66 -4.61 -2.84 10.70
C ALA A 66 -4.90 -2.87 12.21
N TYR A 67 -4.88 -1.69 12.86
CA TYR A 67 -5.16 -1.55 14.28
C TYR A 67 -6.60 -1.94 14.62
N THR A 68 -7.56 -1.58 13.76
CA THR A 68 -8.99 -1.83 13.95
C THR A 68 -9.52 -3.01 13.13
N ILE A 69 -8.65 -3.95 12.73
CA ILE A 69 -8.94 -4.98 11.72
C ILE A 69 -10.20 -5.80 11.98
N ARG A 70 -10.55 -6.04 13.25
CA ARG A 70 -11.77 -6.77 13.64
C ARG A 70 -13.06 -6.09 13.17
N ALA A 71 -13.08 -4.75 13.08
CA ALA A 71 -14.21 -3.98 12.57
C ALA A 71 -14.17 -3.79 11.04
N GLN A 72 -13.00 -3.90 10.43
CA GLN A 72 -12.81 -3.57 9.01
C GLN A 72 -12.93 -4.81 8.12
N LYS A 73 -14.07 -4.93 7.43
CA LYS A 73 -14.29 -5.96 6.39
C LYS A 73 -14.12 -5.39 4.99
N THR A 74 -15.01 -4.48 4.58
CA THR A 74 -15.01 -3.88 3.23
C THR A 74 -13.78 -3.02 2.96
N LEU A 75 -13.33 -2.24 3.96
CA LEU A 75 -12.17 -1.36 3.80
C LEU A 75 -10.90 -2.12 3.39
N VAL A 76 -10.71 -3.34 3.88
CA VAL A 76 -9.56 -4.19 3.49
C VAL A 76 -9.56 -4.46 1.99
N TYR A 77 -10.72 -4.79 1.41
CA TYR A 77 -10.84 -5.02 -0.03
C TYR A 77 -10.59 -3.75 -0.84
N LEU A 78 -11.09 -2.60 -0.37
CA LEU A 78 -10.86 -1.32 -1.02
C LEU A 78 -9.37 -0.93 -1.00
N LEU A 79 -8.69 -1.14 0.13
CA LEU A 79 -7.25 -0.89 0.24
C LEU A 79 -6.44 -1.85 -0.64
N ALA A 80 -6.77 -3.15 -0.65
CA ALA A 80 -6.13 -4.11 -1.54
C ALA A 80 -6.33 -3.73 -3.02
N PHE A 81 -7.55 -3.34 -3.41
CA PHE A 81 -7.84 -2.89 -4.76
C PHE A 81 -7.06 -1.61 -5.12
N GLY A 82 -7.02 -0.64 -4.22
CA GLY A 82 -6.25 0.60 -4.42
C GLY A 82 -4.75 0.34 -4.61
N ILE A 83 -4.16 -0.55 -3.80
CA ILE A 83 -2.75 -0.96 -3.95
C ILE A 83 -2.52 -1.65 -5.30
N LEU A 84 -3.44 -2.51 -5.73
CA LEU A 84 -3.35 -3.17 -7.03
C LEU A 84 -3.44 -2.17 -8.19
N LEU A 85 -4.33 -1.17 -8.12
CA LEU A 85 -4.40 -0.10 -9.11
C LEU A 85 -3.09 0.71 -9.19
N ALA A 86 -2.44 0.97 -8.05
CA ALA A 86 -1.14 1.62 -8.02
C ALA A 86 -0.06 0.75 -8.70
N ALA A 87 -0.04 -0.56 -8.43
CA ALA A 87 0.87 -1.52 -9.06
C ALA A 87 0.67 -1.57 -10.59
N LEU A 88 -0.60 -1.53 -11.05
CA LEU A 88 -0.94 -1.44 -12.46
C LEU A 88 -0.45 -0.13 -13.09
N GLY A 89 -0.64 1.01 -12.42
CA GLY A 89 -0.12 2.29 -12.88
C GLY A 89 1.39 2.27 -13.07
N ARG A 90 2.13 1.70 -12.11
CA ARG A 90 3.59 1.51 -12.22
C ARG A 90 3.95 0.57 -13.37
N SER A 91 3.23 -0.53 -13.54
CA SER A 91 3.46 -1.50 -14.62
C SER A 91 3.22 -0.89 -16.01
N ILE A 92 2.14 -0.10 -16.15
CA ILE A 92 1.84 0.65 -17.38
C ILE A 92 2.97 1.63 -17.68
N SER A 93 3.42 2.40 -16.67
CA SER A 93 4.55 3.32 -16.84
C SER A 93 5.80 2.58 -17.32
N ILE A 94 6.19 1.48 -16.67
CA ILE A 94 7.34 0.67 -17.09
C ILE A 94 7.18 0.16 -18.53
N SER A 95 5.98 -0.24 -18.93
CA SER A 95 5.72 -0.74 -20.30
C SER A 95 5.80 0.36 -21.38
N ILE A 96 5.56 1.62 -21.01
CA ILE A 96 5.54 2.76 -21.96
C ILE A 96 6.90 3.47 -22.01
N VAL A 97 7.49 3.79 -20.85
CA VAL A 97 8.71 4.61 -20.74
C VAL A 97 9.95 3.82 -20.33
N GLY A 98 9.80 2.53 -20.05
CA GLY A 98 10.89 1.66 -19.61
C GLY A 98 11.07 1.59 -18.10
N LEU A 99 11.94 0.68 -17.66
CA LEU A 99 12.25 0.47 -16.26
C LEU A 99 13.23 1.55 -15.77
N PRO A 100 12.96 2.27 -14.66
CA PRO A 100 13.89 3.28 -14.17
C PRO A 100 15.12 2.65 -13.49
N GLU A 101 16.24 3.37 -13.50
CA GLU A 101 17.47 2.95 -12.82
C GLU A 101 17.51 3.47 -11.36
N PRO A 102 18.02 2.69 -10.39
CA PRO A 102 18.47 1.31 -10.53
C PRO A 102 17.29 0.32 -10.59
N ALA A 103 17.27 -0.54 -11.62
CA ALA A 103 16.19 -1.50 -11.88
C ALA A 103 15.74 -2.32 -10.65
N SER A 104 16.69 -2.75 -9.83
CA SER A 104 16.44 -3.58 -8.64
C SER A 104 15.53 -2.91 -7.61
N LEU A 105 15.64 -1.59 -7.44
CA LEU A 105 14.86 -0.83 -6.47
C LEU A 105 13.39 -0.74 -6.91
N TRP A 106 13.15 -0.49 -8.19
CA TRP A 106 11.80 -0.36 -8.75
C TRP A 106 11.07 -1.71 -8.83
N ILE A 107 11.79 -2.78 -9.17
CA ILE A 107 11.26 -4.15 -9.07
C ILE A 107 10.98 -4.50 -7.61
N GLY A 108 11.88 -4.13 -6.70
CA GLY A 108 11.71 -4.32 -5.26
C GLY A 108 10.45 -3.65 -4.69
N TYR A 109 10.00 -2.53 -5.28
CA TYR A 109 8.73 -1.90 -4.95
C TYR A 109 7.53 -2.55 -5.63
N LEU A 110 7.65 -2.92 -6.91
CA LEU A 110 6.55 -3.49 -7.67
C LEU A 110 6.12 -4.86 -7.13
N VAL A 111 7.06 -5.69 -6.70
CA VAL A 111 6.80 -7.03 -6.15
C VAL A 111 5.83 -7.00 -4.96
N PRO A 112 6.09 -6.24 -3.86
CA PRO A 112 5.15 -6.14 -2.75
C PRO A 112 3.84 -5.46 -3.15
N GLU A 113 3.86 -4.47 -4.05
CA GLU A 113 2.66 -3.83 -4.56
C GLU A 113 1.71 -4.82 -5.28
N ILE A 114 2.24 -5.89 -5.90
CA ILE A 114 1.42 -6.96 -6.51
C ILE A 114 1.05 -8.04 -5.49
N LEU A 115 2.01 -8.50 -4.69
CA LEU A 115 1.79 -9.64 -3.79
C LEU A 115 0.90 -9.31 -2.59
N ILE A 116 1.08 -8.15 -1.96
CA ILE A 116 0.32 -7.73 -0.78
C ILE A 116 -1.20 -7.76 -1.05
N PRO A 117 -1.74 -7.12 -2.10
CA PRO A 117 -3.18 -7.10 -2.32
C PRO A 117 -3.75 -8.49 -2.63
N ILE A 118 -3.01 -9.35 -3.34
CA ILE A 118 -3.43 -10.74 -3.60
C ILE A 118 -3.53 -11.52 -2.28
N ILE A 119 -2.49 -11.45 -1.44
CA ILE A 119 -2.47 -12.13 -0.15
C ILE A 119 -3.59 -11.60 0.77
N MET A 120 -3.79 -10.28 0.80
CA MET A 120 -4.87 -9.66 1.57
C MET A 120 -6.24 -10.18 1.15
N VAL A 121 -6.54 -10.22 -0.15
CA VAL A 121 -7.83 -10.71 -0.68
C VAL A 121 -8.01 -12.19 -0.34
N LEU A 122 -7.02 -13.04 -0.61
CA LEU A 122 -7.12 -14.48 -0.34
C LEU A 122 -7.28 -14.79 1.15
N ALA A 123 -6.56 -14.08 2.02
CA ALA A 123 -6.70 -14.23 3.46
C ALA A 123 -8.06 -13.70 3.95
N GLN A 124 -8.51 -12.55 3.44
CA GLN A 124 -9.80 -11.97 3.79
C GLN A 124 -10.98 -12.86 3.37
N LEU A 125 -10.89 -13.59 2.25
CA LEU A 125 -11.90 -14.58 1.84
C LEU A 125 -11.98 -15.78 2.79
N ARG A 126 -10.88 -16.11 3.48
CA ARG A 126 -10.79 -17.22 4.45
C ARG A 126 -11.03 -16.77 5.88
N ARG A 127 -11.50 -15.53 6.07
CA ARG A 127 -11.76 -14.93 7.37
C ARG A 127 -13.05 -15.49 7.98
N LYS A 128 -13.00 -15.93 9.25
CA LYS A 128 -14.09 -16.67 9.92
C LYS A 128 -14.70 -15.94 11.12
N ASP A 129 -14.33 -14.68 11.32
CA ASP A 129 -14.81 -13.80 12.38
C ASP A 129 -16.01 -12.93 12.00
#